data_AF-A0A6I2MB61-F1
#
_entry.id   AF-A0A6I2MB61-F1
#
_cell.length_a   1.000
_cell.length_b   1.000
_cell.length_c   1.000
_cell.angle_alpha   90.00
_cell.angle_beta   90.00
_cell.angle_gamma   90.00
#
_symmetry.space_group_name_H-M   'P 1'
#
loop_
_entity.id
_entity.type
_entity.pdbx_description
1 polymer ?
#
loop_
_entity_poly.entity_id
_entity_poly.type
_entity_poly.pdbx_seq_one_letter_code
_entity_poly.pdbx_strand_id
1 'polypeptide(L)' 'MKYYAGSVFLYLFSVGLLYVIGYAFEIVWLKWEHTVTYQDGTIKAVSGSVIPFFLCLPVYYFFTKKTAKDYSAE' A
#
# COMPACT_ATOMS: atom_id res chain seq x y z
N MET A 1 -17.87 2.51 13.78
CA MET A 1 -16.50 2.05 14.15
C MET A 1 -16.14 0.65 13.66
N LYS A 2 -17.07 -0.34 13.61
CA LYS A 2 -16.76 -1.73 13.21
C LYS A 2 -16.16 -1.92 11.80
N TYR A 3 -16.50 -1.06 10.83
CA TYR A 3 -16.04 -1.21 9.44
C TYR A 3 -14.60 -0.69 9.17
N TYR A 4 -14.09 0.20 10.02
CA TYR A 4 -12.75 0.76 9.88
C TYR A 4 -11.65 -0.26 10.19
N ALA A 5 -11.88 -1.14 11.17
CA ALA A 5 -10.92 -2.20 11.48
C ALA A 5 -10.80 -3.22 10.32
N GLY A 6 -11.93 -3.56 9.69
CA GLY A 6 -11.96 -4.46 8.53
C GLY A 6 -11.30 -3.85 7.29
N SER A 7 -11.45 -2.54 7.06
CA SER A 7 -10.79 -1.86 5.95
C SER A 7 -9.29 -1.72 6.14
N VAL A 8 -8.84 -1.42 7.35
CA VAL A 8 -7.43 -1.40 7.69
C VAL A 8 -6.80 -2.78 7.55
N PHE A 9 -7.49 -3.84 7.98
CA PHE A 9 -6.99 -5.21 7.82
C PHE A 9 -6.85 -5.60 6.33
N LEU A 10 -7.89 -5.35 5.52
CA LEU A 10 -7.85 -5.62 4.08
C LEU A 10 -6.76 -4.80 3.36
N TYR A 11 -6.56 -3.55 3.76
CA TYR A 11 -5.50 -2.70 3.25
C TYR A 11 -4.12 -3.30 3.56
N LEU A 12 -3.84 -3.59 4.83
CA LEU A 12 -2.56 -4.15 5.27
C LEU A 12 -2.27 -5.51 4.62
N PHE A 13 -3.28 -6.37 4.52
CA PHE A 13 -3.16 -7.67 3.84
C PHE A 13 -2.84 -7.52 2.35
N SER A 14 -3.54 -6.62 1.65
CA SER A 14 -3.31 -6.37 0.22
C SER A 14 -1.92 -5.79 -0.04
N VAL A 15 -1.48 -4.84 0.81
CA VAL A 15 -0.14 -4.26 0.73
C VAL A 15 0.93 -5.34 0.95
N GLY A 16 0.77 -6.17 1.99
CA GLY A 16 1.71 -7.26 2.29
C GLY A 16 1.81 -8.27 1.15
N LEU A 17 0.67 -8.70 0.59
CA LEU A 17 0.63 -9.67 -0.50
C LEU A 17 1.30 -9.11 -1.76
N LEU A 18 0.99 -7.87 -2.15
CA LEU A 18 1.63 -7.23 -3.29
C LEU A 18 3.12 -6.99 -3.06
N TYR A 19 3.56 -6.69 -1.82
CA TYR A 19 4.98 -6.55 -1.50
C TYR A 19 5.73 -7.86 -1.68
N VAL A 20 5.17 -8.98 -1.22
CA VAL A 20 5.75 -10.32 -1.42
C VAL A 20 5.84 -10.67 -2.90
N ILE A 21 4.80 -10.39 -3.69
CA ILE A 21 4.82 -10.60 -5.14
C ILE A 21 5.87 -9.70 -5.81
N GLY A 22 5.90 -8.41 -5.48
CA GLY A 22 6.87 -7.47 -6.03
C GLY A 22 8.32 -7.88 -5.75
N TYR A 23 8.57 -8.43 -4.55
CA TYR A 23 9.86 -8.98 -4.17
C TYR A 23 10.19 -10.28 -4.91
N ALA A 24 9.24 -11.22 -5.00
CA ALA A 24 9.45 -12.52 -5.63
C ALA A 24 9.70 -12.44 -7.15
N PHE A 25 9.11 -11.44 -7.81
CA PHE A 25 9.22 -11.25 -9.27
C PHE A 25 10.14 -10.09 -9.67
N GLU A 26 10.92 -9.53 -8.72
CA GLU A 26 11.83 -8.38 -8.92
C GLU A 26 11.20 -7.26 -9.75
N ILE A 27 9.95 -6.90 -9.43
CA ILE A 27 9.23 -5.94 -10.26
C ILE A 27 9.74 -4.53 -9.97
N VAL A 28 10.69 -4.07 -10.77
CA VAL A 28 11.48 -2.84 -10.55
C VAL A 28 10.59 -1.60 -10.39
N TRP A 29 9.47 -1.48 -11.11
CA TRP A 29 8.59 -0.30 -11.01
C TRP A 29 7.74 -0.24 -9.73
N LEU A 30 7.62 -1.36 -9.00
CA LEU A 30 6.93 -1.45 -7.70
C LEU A 30 7.88 -1.16 -6.53
N LYS A 31 9.19 -1.14 -6.82
CA LYS A 31 10.27 -0.88 -5.88
C LYS A 31 10.87 0.49 -6.20
N TRP A 32 10.89 1.37 -5.21
CA TRP A 32 11.62 2.62 -5.30
C TRP A 32 13.03 2.37 -4.78
N GLU A 33 14.07 2.58 -5.57
CA GLU A 33 15.45 2.56 -5.10
C GLU A 33 16.06 3.96 -5.16
N HIS A 34 16.69 4.38 -4.06
CA HIS A 34 17.32 5.69 -3.95
C HIS A 34 18.61 5.59 -3.15
N THR A 35 19.69 6.16 -3.68
CA THR A 35 20.97 6.25 -2.97
C THR A 35 20.98 7.52 -2.12
N VAL A 36 21.16 7.36 -0.80
CA VAL A 36 21.31 8.49 0.12
C VAL A 36 22.76 8.59 0.54
N THR A 37 23.33 9.78 0.40
CA THR A 37 24.65 10.10 0.95
C THR A 37 24.46 10.68 2.34
N TYR A 38 25.00 10.01 3.34
CA TYR A 38 24.95 10.44 4.73
C TYR A 38 26.04 11.49 5.00
N GLN A 39 25.86 12.27 6.06
CA GLN A 39 26.80 13.34 6.45
C GLN A 39 28.20 12.81 6.82
N ASP A 40 28.31 11.53 7.14
CA ASP A 40 29.57 10.83 7.39
C ASP A 40 30.29 10.39 6.09
N GLY A 41 29.74 10.72 4.92
CA GLY A 41 30.26 10.35 3.61
C GLY A 41 29.91 8.93 3.17
N THR A 42 29.15 8.17 3.97
CA THR A 42 28.69 6.85 3.56
C THR A 42 27.55 6.94 2.55
N ILE A 43 27.59 6.07 1.54
CA ILE A 43 26.52 5.93 0.55
C ILE A 43 25.75 4.67 0.89
N LYS A 44 24.44 4.79 1.13
CA LYS A 44 23.57 3.60 1.25
C LYS A 44 22.47 3.62 0.19
N ALA A 45 22.26 2.45 -0.40
CA ALA A 45 21.07 2.18 -1.18
C ALA A 45 19.88 1.98 -0.23
N VAL A 46 18.88 2.84 -0.34
CA VAL A 46 17.60 2.73 0.36
C VAL A 46 16.59 2.23 -0.65
N SER A 47 15.81 1.20 -0.28
CA SER A 47 14.69 0.74 -1.09
C SER A 47 13.37 0.87 -0.34
N GLY A 48 12.33 1.26 -1.07
CA GLY A 48 10.95 1.39 -0.60
C GLY A 48 9.97 0.79 -1.61
N SER A 49 8.67 0.87 -1.32
CA SER A 49 7.63 0.37 -2.23
C SER A 49 6.53 1.40 -2.43
N VAL A 50 6.10 1.56 -3.69
CA VAL A 50 5.01 2.46 -4.10
C VAL A 50 3.62 1.83 -3.95
N ILE A 51 3.57 0.52 -3.64
CA ILE A 51 2.35 -0.29 -3.47
C ILE A 51 1.31 0.32 -2.51
N PRO A 52 1.70 0.85 -1.32
CA PRO A 52 0.73 1.42 -0.40
C PRO A 52 -0.02 2.63 -0.99
N PHE A 53 0.65 3.41 -1.84
CA PHE A 53 0.06 4.60 -2.47
C PHE A 53 -0.96 4.23 -3.53
N PHE A 54 -0.64 3.26 -4.39
CA PHE A 54 -1.56 2.79 -5.43
C PHE A 54 -2.78 2.06 -4.85
N LEU A 55 -2.62 1.37 -3.72
CA LEU A 55 -3.73 0.67 -3.06
C LEU A 55 -4.66 1.57 -2.25
N CYS A 56 -4.27 2.80 -1.93
CA CYS A 56 -5.11 3.69 -1.14
C CYS A 56 -6.43 4.04 -1.85
N LEU A 57 -6.37 4.32 -3.16
CA LEU A 57 -7.53 4.72 -3.97
C LEU A 57 -8.55 3.57 -4.20
N PRO A 58 -8.15 2.37 -4.64
CA PRO A 58 -9.06 1.24 -4.81
C PRO A 58 -9.70 0.80 -3.49
N VAL A 59 -8.92 0.77 -2.40
CA VAL A 59 -9.44 0.40 -1.09
C VAL A 59 -10.41 1.47 -0.60
N TYR A 60 -10.06 2.74 -0.68
CA TYR A 60 -10.97 3.84 -0.33
C TYR A 60 -12.27 3.78 -1.16
N TYR A 61 -12.17 3.58 -2.47
CA TYR A 61 -13.34 3.47 -3.35
C TYR A 61 -14.23 2.27 -2.98
N PHE A 62 -13.64 1.09 -2.75
CA PHE A 62 -14.39 -0.10 -2.38
C PHE A 62 -15.18 0.09 -1.08
N PHE A 63 -14.54 0.70 -0.07
CA PHE A 63 -15.19 0.93 1.22
C PHE A 63 -16.22 2.06 1.17
N THR A 64 -15.95 3.16 0.46
CA THR A 64 -16.95 4.25 0.30
C THR A 64 -18.17 3.81 -0.51
N LYS A 65 -18.00 3.02 -1.58
CA LYS A 65 -19.14 2.46 -2.32
C LYS A 65 -19.95 1.47 -1.48
N LYS A 66 -19.31 0.66 -0.65
CA LYS A 66 -20.01 -0.27 0.25
C LYS A 66 -20.87 0.51 1.25
N THR A 67 -20.35 1.58 1.84
CA THR A 67 -21.12 2.45 2.74
C THR A 67 -22.29 3.13 2.02
N ALA A 68 -22.09 3.64 0.78
CA ALA A 68 -23.17 4.26 0.01
C ALA A 68 -24.31 3.28 -0.35
N LYS A 69 -23.97 2.00 -0.60
CA LYS A 69 -24.97 0.97 -0.93
C LYS A 69 -25.77 0.53 0.29
N ASP A 70 -25.13 0.47 1.47
CA ASP A 70 -25.79 0.13 2.73
C ASP A 70 -26.75 1.25 3.18
N TYR A 71 -26.44 2.53 2.93
CA TYR A 71 -27.32 3.67 3.22
C TYR A 71 -28.50 3.84 2.26
N SER A 72 -28.44 3.27 1.05
CA SER A 72 -29.53 3.35 0.05
C SER A 72 -30.53 2.19 0.16
N ALA A 73 -30.29 1.25 1.08
CA ALA A 73 -31.17 0.10 1.33
C ALA A 73 -32.05 0.28 2.60
N GLU A 74 -32.00 1.46 3.23
CA GLU A 74 -32.93 1.94 4.26
C GLU A 74 -33.97 2.90 3.68
#